data_AF-A0A520ZUT3-F1
#
_entry.id   AF-A0A520ZUT3-F1
#
_cell.length_a   1.000
_cell.length_b   1.000
_cell.length_c   1.000
_cell.angle_alpha   90.00
_cell.angle_beta   90.00
_cell.angle_gamma   90.00
#
_symmetry.space_group_name_H-M   'P 1'
#
loop_
_entity.id
_entity.type
_entity.pdbx_description
1 polymer ?
#
loop_
_entity_poly.entity_id
_entity_poly.type
_entity_poly.pdbx_seq_one_letter_code
_entity_poly.pdbx_strand_id
1 'polypeptide(L)'
;MKRILTEPLVHFLLIGALLFLGFSVFRASDESMDTTIVVTDNDIKVLKADFERTWQRPPREAELEGLLEEKIREEIAYREGLALGLDRDDPYIRRRLRMKLELLLEDISAQASPG
;
A
#
# COMPACT_ATOMS: atom_id res chain seq x y z
N MET A 1 15.80 46.47 -16.66
CA MET A 1 15.52 45.20 -15.96
C MET A 1 14.53 45.29 -14.78
N LYS A 2 14.02 46.48 -14.39
CA LYS A 2 13.04 46.61 -13.28
C LYS A 2 11.56 46.64 -13.69
N ARG A 3 11.26 46.63 -15.00
CA ARG A 3 9.88 46.74 -15.53
C ARG A 3 9.12 45.40 -15.60
N ILE A 4 9.82 44.28 -15.57
CA ILE A 4 9.20 42.94 -15.66
C ILE A 4 8.58 42.54 -14.31
N LEU A 5 9.11 43.04 -13.19
CA LEU A 5 8.56 42.77 -11.85
C LEU A 5 7.33 43.61 -11.49
N THR A 6 6.88 44.53 -12.36
CA THR A 6 5.72 45.41 -12.09
C THR A 6 4.48 45.02 -12.89
N GLU A 7 4.56 44.00 -13.74
CA GLU A 7 3.41 43.53 -14.50
C GLU A 7 2.52 42.63 -13.63
N PRO A 8 1.19 42.83 -13.64
CA PRO A 8 0.24 41.99 -12.92
C PRO A 8 0.36 40.50 -13.27
N LEU A 9 0.78 40.22 -14.50
CA LEU A 9 0.93 38.85 -15.02
C LEU A 9 2.03 38.07 -14.29
N VAL A 10 3.15 38.73 -13.95
CA VAL A 10 4.27 38.08 -13.26
C VAL A 10 3.92 37.78 -11.80
N HIS A 11 3.13 38.64 -11.16
CA HIS A 11 2.59 38.37 -9.83
C HIS A 11 1.65 37.17 -9.84
N PHE A 12 0.75 37.09 -10.82
CA PHE A 12 -0.14 35.96 -10.99
C PHE A 12 0.64 34.66 -11.22
N LEU A 13 1.67 34.69 -12.07
CA LEU A 13 2.54 33.54 -12.32
C LEU A 13 3.30 33.12 -11.06
N LEU A 14 3.86 34.06 -10.30
CA LEU A 14 4.57 33.77 -9.06
C LEU A 14 3.65 33.17 -7.99
N ILE A 15 2.46 33.73 -7.81
CA ILE A 15 1.45 33.21 -6.87
C ILE A 15 1.01 31.82 -7.32
N GLY A 16 0.74 31.63 -8.62
CA GLY A 16 0.40 30.33 -9.19
C GLY A 16 1.50 29.30 -9.02
N ALA A 17 2.76 29.66 -9.25
CA ALA A 17 3.91 28.78 -9.04
C ALA A 17 4.11 28.43 -7.56
N LEU A 18 3.90 29.40 -6.66
CA LEU A 18 4.02 29.20 -5.22
C LEU A 18 2.89 28.32 -4.68
N LEU A 19 1.66 28.53 -5.14
CA LEU A 19 0.52 27.66 -4.85
C LEU A 19 0.72 26.26 -5.43
N PHE A 20 1.22 26.14 -6.66
CA PHE A 20 1.47 24.84 -7.30
C PHE A 20 2.58 24.06 -6.59
N LEU A 21 3.68 24.71 -6.21
CA LEU A 21 4.75 24.07 -5.43
C LEU A 21 4.25 23.65 -4.04
N GLY A 22 3.54 24.54 -3.33
CA GLY A 22 2.91 24.19 -2.06
C GLY A 22 1.94 23.01 -2.21
N PHE A 23 1.02 23.08 -3.16
CA PHE A 23 0.04 22.02 -3.41
C PHE A 23 0.71 20.72 -3.85
N SER A 24 1.80 20.76 -4.64
CA SER A 24 2.51 19.55 -5.08
C SER A 24 3.18 18.83 -3.92
N VAL A 25 3.72 19.57 -2.95
CA VAL A 25 4.34 18.99 -1.73
C VAL A 25 3.29 18.40 -0.80
N PHE A 26 2.12 19.04 -0.66
CA PHE A 26 1.04 18.53 0.18
C PHE A 26 0.23 17.40 -0.48
N ARG A 27 0.05 17.41 -1.82
CA ARG A 27 -0.73 16.41 -2.56
C ARG A 27 -0.01 15.08 -2.72
N ALA A 28 1.32 15.04 -2.59
CA ALA A 28 2.07 13.78 -2.54
C ALA A 28 1.70 12.89 -1.32
N SER A 29 1.03 13.47 -0.31
CA SER A 29 0.50 12.76 0.86
C SER A 29 -1.00 12.44 0.77
N ASP A 30 -1.69 12.98 -0.23
CA ASP A 30 -3.16 13.09 -0.26
C ASP A 30 -3.73 12.57 -1.59
N GLU A 31 -3.06 11.60 -2.21
CA GLU A 31 -3.71 10.69 -3.16
C GLU A 31 -4.63 9.80 -2.32
N SER A 32 -5.79 10.38 -1.99
CA SER A 32 -6.86 9.83 -1.17
C SER A 32 -7.07 8.36 -1.51
N MET A 33 -6.50 7.50 -0.67
CA MET A 33 -6.75 6.08 -0.71
C MET A 33 -8.24 5.92 -0.46
N ASP A 34 -8.96 5.34 -1.42
CA ASP A 34 -10.33 4.89 -1.24
C ASP A 34 -10.43 4.19 0.12
N THR A 35 -11.20 4.77 1.05
CA THR A 35 -11.30 4.27 2.43
C THR A 35 -12.13 2.99 2.50
N THR A 36 -12.67 2.54 1.36
CA THR A 36 -13.37 1.27 1.24
C THR A 36 -12.36 0.11 1.29
N ILE A 37 -12.57 -0.78 2.25
CA ILE A 37 -11.88 -2.07 2.32
C ILE A 37 -12.84 -3.11 1.76
N VAL A 38 -12.53 -3.59 0.55
CA VAL A 38 -13.33 -4.63 -0.11
C VAL A 38 -12.75 -5.99 0.26
N VAL A 39 -13.52 -6.78 1.00
CA VAL A 39 -13.20 -8.17 1.27
C VAL A 39 -13.93 -9.04 0.24
N THR A 40 -13.18 -9.86 -0.48
CA THR A 40 -13.74 -10.76 -1.50
C THR A 40 -14.06 -12.14 -0.94
N ASP A 41 -14.91 -12.90 -1.63
CA ASP A 41 -15.15 -14.31 -1.30
C ASP A 41 -13.87 -15.15 -1.35
N ASN A 42 -12.90 -14.75 -2.17
CA ASN A 42 -11.60 -15.41 -2.24
C ASN A 42 -10.81 -15.21 -0.94
N ASP A 43 -10.84 -14.00 -0.36
CA ASP A 43 -10.17 -13.72 0.91
C ASP A 43 -10.75 -14.58 2.04
N ILE A 44 -12.08 -14.73 2.08
CA ILE A 44 -12.75 -15.60 3.05
C ILE A 44 -12.32 -17.06 2.87
N LYS A 45 -12.18 -17.54 1.62
CA LYS A 45 -11.69 -18.91 1.35
C LYS A 45 -10.26 -19.10 1.81
N VAL A 46 -9.38 -18.13 1.57
CA VAL A 46 -7.99 -18.17 2.03
C VAL A 46 -7.92 -18.20 3.56
N LEU A 47 -8.67 -17.32 4.24
CA LEU A 47 -8.73 -17.28 5.71
C LEU A 47 -9.21 -18.62 6.30
N LYS A 48 -10.23 -19.24 5.69
CA LYS A 48 -10.70 -20.57 6.09
C LYS A 48 -9.65 -21.64 5.87
N ALA A 49 -9.02 -21.67 4.70
CA ALA A 49 -7.99 -22.65 4.36
C ALA A 49 -6.77 -22.56 5.29
N ASP A 50 -6.33 -21.34 5.63
CA ASP A 50 -5.21 -21.11 6.56
C ASP A 50 -5.56 -21.55 7.99
N PHE A 51 -6.80 -21.28 8.43
CA PHE A 51 -7.29 -21.75 9.71
C PHE A 51 -7.37 -23.27 9.75
N GLU A 52 -7.93 -23.91 8.72
CA GLU A 52 -8.04 -25.37 8.60
C GLU A 52 -6.68 -26.04 8.57
N ARG A 53 -5.70 -25.48 7.86
CA ARG A 53 -4.33 -25.99 7.83
C ARG A 53 -3.70 -26.02 9.23
N THR A 54 -3.96 -24.99 10.03
CA THR A 54 -3.36 -24.82 11.36
C THR A 54 -4.09 -25.65 12.42
N TRP A 55 -5.42 -25.63 12.42
CA TRP A 55 -6.26 -26.22 13.47
C TRP A 55 -6.87 -27.56 13.09
N GLN A 56 -6.68 -28.01 11.85
CA GLN A 56 -7.21 -29.27 11.29
C GLN A 56 -8.75 -29.37 11.39
N ARG A 57 -9.44 -28.23 11.38
CA ARG A 57 -10.90 -28.10 11.41
C ARG A 57 -11.36 -26.78 10.81
N PRO A 58 -12.61 -26.67 10.33
CA PRO A 58 -13.16 -25.38 9.88
C PRO A 58 -13.32 -24.39 11.05
N PRO A 59 -13.20 -23.08 10.80
CA PRO A 59 -13.50 -22.04 11.77
C PRO A 59 -15.00 -21.98 12.07
N ARG A 60 -15.34 -21.70 13.33
CA ARG A 60 -16.71 -21.34 13.73
C ARG A 60 -17.01 -19.90 13.28
N GLU A 61 -18.28 -19.51 13.23
CA GLU A 61 -18.70 -18.17 12.79
C GLU A 61 -17.98 -17.06 13.55
N ALA A 62 -17.98 -17.09 14.89
CA ALA A 62 -17.27 -16.10 15.71
C ALA A 62 -15.74 -16.09 15.50
N GLU A 63 -15.14 -17.24 15.16
CA GLU A 63 -13.71 -17.32 14.85
C GLU A 63 -13.42 -16.70 13.48
N LEU A 64 -14.29 -16.94 12.51
CA LEU A 64 -14.21 -16.36 11.18
C LEU A 64 -14.39 -14.84 11.21
N GLU A 65 -15.32 -14.33 12.02
CA GLU A 65 -15.49 -12.90 12.28
C GLU A 65 -14.20 -12.29 12.84
N GLY A 66 -13.59 -12.93 13.85
CA GLY A 66 -12.31 -12.47 14.40
C GLY A 66 -11.17 -12.46 13.37
N LEU A 67 -11.08 -13.48 12.50
CA LEU A 67 -10.11 -13.52 11.41
C LEU A 67 -10.34 -12.38 10.41
N LEU A 68 -11.61 -12.08 10.12
CA LEU A 68 -11.98 -11.03 9.20
C LEU A 68 -11.66 -9.64 9.77
N GLU A 69 -11.98 -9.41 11.03
CA GLU A 69 -11.63 -8.17 11.72
C GLU A 69 -10.11 -7.95 11.74
N GLU A 70 -9.33 -9.00 12.00
CA GLU A 70 -7.87 -8.90 11.98
C GLU A 70 -7.35 -8.54 10.58
N LYS A 71 -7.90 -9.18 9.53
CA LYS A 71 -7.57 -8.84 8.14
C LYS A 71 -7.88 -7.38 7.81
N ILE A 72 -9.00 -6.86 8.28
CA ILE A 72 -9.39 -5.46 8.08
C ILE A 72 -8.42 -4.54 8.82
N ARG A 73 -8.08 -4.84 10.08
CA ARG A 73 -7.10 -4.06 10.85
C ARG A 73 -5.72 -4.05 10.20
N GLU A 74 -5.27 -5.18 9.67
CA GLU A 74 -4.03 -5.29 8.92
C GLU A 74 -4.03 -4.34 7.70
N GLU A 75 -5.12 -4.34 6.92
CA GLU A 75 -5.26 -3.48 5.75
C GLU A 75 -5.28 -1.99 6.11
N ILE A 76 -5.98 -1.62 7.20
CA ILE A 76 -5.97 -0.24 7.73
C ILE A 76 -4.55 0.16 8.10
N ALA A 77 -3.87 -0.63 8.92
CA ALA A 77 -2.51 -0.32 9.39
C ALA A 77 -1.51 -0.25 8.22
N TYR A 78 -1.67 -1.11 7.21
CA TYR A 78 -0.84 -1.09 6.01
C TYR A 78 -1.02 0.22 5.23
N ARG A 79 -2.28 0.61 4.95
CA ARG A 79 -2.59 1.86 4.21
C ARG A 79 -2.11 3.09 4.98
N GLU A 80 -2.34 3.15 6.28
CA GLU A 80 -1.86 4.23 7.13
C GLU A 80 -0.33 4.29 7.16
N GLY A 81 0.34 3.14 7.27
CA GLY A 81 1.79 3.06 7.23
C GLY A 81 2.37 3.60 5.92
N LEU A 82 1.74 3.29 4.78
CA LEU A 82 2.12 3.86 3.48
C LEU A 82 1.85 5.36 3.38
N ALA A 83 0.71 5.83 3.89
CA ALA A 83 0.38 7.26 3.91
C ALA A 83 1.39 8.07 4.75
N LEU A 84 1.90 7.47 5.83
CA LEU A 84 2.97 8.02 6.66
C LEU A 84 4.37 7.85 6.05
N GLY A 85 4.50 7.12 4.94
CA GLY A 85 5.76 6.85 4.25
C GLY A 85 6.72 5.95 5.05
N LEU A 86 6.19 5.08 5.92
CA LEU A 86 7.00 4.18 6.76
C LEU A 86 7.70 3.08 5.95
N ASP A 87 7.30 2.87 4.70
CA ASP A 87 7.96 1.99 3.75
C ASP A 87 9.23 2.60 3.15
N ARG A 88 9.36 3.93 3.19
CA ARG A 88 10.43 4.66 2.52
C ARG A 88 11.73 4.51 3.27
N ASP A 89 12.73 4.10 2.50
CA ASP A 89 14.09 3.90 2.93
C ASP A 89 14.38 2.86 4.03
N ASP A 90 13.40 2.05 4.39
CA ASP A 90 13.55 1.00 5.40
C ASP A 90 14.39 -0.19 4.86
N PRO A 91 15.55 -0.50 5.45
CA PRO A 91 16.40 -1.62 5.02
C PRO A 91 15.76 -3.00 5.25
N TYR A 92 14.88 -3.15 6.25
CA TYR A 92 14.19 -4.39 6.57
C TYR A 92 13.12 -4.69 5.51
N ILE A 93 12.30 -3.70 5.12
CA ILE A 93 11.30 -3.84 4.07
C ILE A 93 11.98 -4.17 2.73
N ARG A 94 13.04 -3.46 2.36
CA ARG A 94 13.82 -3.76 1.14
C ARG A 94 14.39 -5.19 1.14
N ARG A 95 14.94 -5.63 2.28
CA ARG A 95 15.46 -7.01 2.41
C ARG A 95 14.34 -8.05 2.29
N ARG A 96 13.17 -7.79 2.89
CA ARG A 96 12.03 -8.72 2.87
C ARG A 96 11.46 -8.86 1.46
N LEU A 97 11.34 -7.76 0.72
CA LEU A 97 10.91 -7.78 -0.69
C LEU A 97 11.87 -8.59 -1.57
N ARG A 98 13.18 -8.41 -1.41
CA ARG A 98 14.19 -9.20 -2.13
C ARG A 98 14.03 -10.70 -1.85
N MET A 99 13.93 -11.09 -0.58
CA MET A 99 13.75 -12.51 -0.21
C MET A 99 12.45 -13.09 -0.81
N LYS A 100 11.36 -12.31 -0.82
CA LYS A 100 10.09 -12.76 -1.42
C LYS A 100 10.21 -12.96 -2.94
N LEU A 101 10.96 -12.09 -3.63
CA LEU A 101 11.23 -12.22 -5.06
C LEU A 101 12.11 -13.44 -5.36
N GLU A 102 13.16 -13.66 -4.58
CA GLU A 102 14.05 -14.82 -4.71
C GLU A 102 13.27 -16.14 -4.61
N LEU A 103 12.38 -16.26 -3.63
CA LEU A 103 11.51 -17.45 -3.48
C LEU A 103 10.61 -17.68 -4.70
N LEU A 104 9.97 -16.63 -5.23
CA LEU A 104 9.13 -16.71 -6.43
C LEU A 104 9.92 -17.15 -7.66
N LEU A 105 11.14 -16.64 -7.83
CA LEU A 105 12.01 -17.02 -8.94
C LEU A 105 12.48 -18.48 -8.81
N GLU A 106 12.75 -18.94 -7.59
CA GLU A 106 13.09 -20.33 -7.31
C GLU A 106 11.95 -21.28 -7.71
N ASP A 107 10.71 -20.96 -7.29
CA ASP A 107 9.51 -21.73 -7.63
C ASP A 107 9.29 -21.80 -9.16
N ILE A 108 9.48 -20.70 -9.89
CA ILE A 108 9.35 -20.67 -11.36
C ILE A 108 10.45 -21.50 -12.02
N SER A 109 11.69 -21.41 -11.55
CA SER A 109 12.83 -22.15 -12.12
C SER A 109 12.72 -23.66 -11.88
N ALA A 110 12.19 -24.07 -10.73
CA ALA A 110 11.89 -25.45 -10.39
C ALA A 110 10.78 -26.04 -11.28
N GLN A 111 9.78 -25.23 -11.64
CA GLN A 111 8.73 -25.63 -12.57
C GLN A 111 9.21 -25.66 -14.04
N ALA A 112 10.19 -24.82 -14.39
CA ALA A 112 10.76 -24.72 -15.74
C ALA A 112 11.84 -25.78 -16.04
N SER A 113 12.29 -26.55 -15.05
CA SER A 113 13.20 -27.69 -15.24
C SER A 113 12.49 -29.04 -15.05
N PRO A 114 11.55 -29.45 -15.91
CA PRO A 114 11.28 -30.87 -16.13
C PRO A 114 12.35 -31.38 -17.11
N GLY A 115 13.43 -31.92 -16.55
CA GLY A 115 14.48 -32.68 -17.26
C GLY A 115 14.64 -34.04 -16.62
#